data_AF-D3B2Y1-F1
#
_entry.id   AF-D3B2Y1-F1
#
_cell.length_a   1.000
_cell.length_b   1.000
_cell.length_c   1.000
_cell.angle_alpha   90.00
_cell.angle_beta   90.00
_cell.angle_gamma   90.00
#
_symmetry.space_group_name_H-M   'P 1'
#
loop_
_entity.id
_entity.type
_entity.pdbx_description
1 polymer ?
#
loop_
_entity_poly.entity_id
_entity_poly.type
_entity_poly.pdbx_seq_one_letter_code
_entity_poly.pdbx_strand_id
1 'polypeptide(L)'
;MTIFENRIYRIIVEYLWFDYENNKSYARSLSMINWYCHDVICSLNTSFQGSSQIIDELLKSHFRIKTDDNLNRCSLFSNLLELYCNVGELREVTRDGLKLIAPTIRSLKCAHSDIKLMIDLGMNSLESLECNVFVNKVSDYEDIKLLSPTLKHLKIGVGMDFHDAYQSVRYEDFVPITKYLVSDHFQHLTSLEIEDTNLDSGDYGYFLMLDSYSSMFFNGLLKFKSLERLALNISFKIQSFEPMEKMDAFQAKLLNYLTSQKSLKSLVLPLFESPKQNTSCLDYLFQESSIERLHIDWLAFHCLVTRTTLQHFTIGVEDQDIEMLALVRELDNRSFITNTFGGITKLLIKQQDLQQQYGFPADRVLTCKVQMIDNQIDEEFLKTLKNNRTLRRIYIEIICQNEGNIKPEFIHLKPIDDIIKSHPTIRNKHNWLL
;
A
#
# COMPACT_ATOMS: atom_id res chain seq x y z
N MET A 1 13.99 -27.00 -32.16
CA MET A 1 13.89 -27.17 -30.70
C MET A 1 12.55 -27.78 -30.35
N THR A 2 12.56 -28.79 -29.50
CA THR A 2 11.35 -29.45 -29.00
C THR A 2 10.73 -28.64 -27.84
N ILE A 3 9.43 -28.86 -27.58
CA ILE A 3 8.67 -28.20 -26.50
C ILE A 3 9.34 -28.36 -25.12
N PHE A 4 10.06 -29.47 -24.91
CA PHE A 4 10.72 -29.78 -23.64
C PHE A 4 12.00 -28.96 -23.43
N GLU A 5 12.81 -28.80 -24.47
CA GLU A 5 14.00 -27.94 -24.47
C GLU A 5 13.63 -26.46 -24.23
N ASN A 6 12.46 -26.04 -24.75
CA ASN A 6 11.94 -24.68 -24.58
C ASN A 6 11.54 -24.35 -23.13
N ARG A 7 11.00 -25.31 -22.38
CA ARG A 7 10.60 -25.09 -20.98
C ARG A 7 11.81 -24.92 -20.06
N ILE A 8 12.87 -25.71 -20.31
CA ILE A 8 14.14 -25.61 -19.58
C ILE A 8 14.81 -24.27 -19.87
N TYR A 9 14.80 -23.83 -21.13
CA TYR A 9 15.41 -22.55 -21.53
C TYR A 9 14.73 -21.33 -20.89
N ARG A 10 13.39 -21.33 -20.81
CA ARG A 10 12.60 -20.29 -20.12
C ARG A 10 12.98 -20.18 -18.63
N ILE A 11 13.03 -21.31 -17.93
CA ILE A 11 13.39 -21.36 -16.51
C ILE A 11 14.80 -20.80 -16.30
N ILE A 12 15.74 -21.10 -17.21
CA ILE A 12 17.12 -20.59 -17.13
C ILE A 12 17.15 -19.06 -17.29
N VAL A 13 16.39 -18.48 -18.24
CA VAL A 13 16.37 -17.02 -18.44
C VAL A 13 15.66 -16.30 -17.29
N GLU A 14 14.52 -16.82 -16.81
CA GLU A 14 13.82 -16.28 -15.64
C GLU A 14 14.72 -16.31 -14.39
N TYR A 15 15.40 -17.44 -14.15
CA TYR A 15 16.37 -17.58 -13.06
C TYR A 15 17.53 -16.57 -13.18
N LEU A 16 18.13 -16.44 -14.36
CA LEU A 16 19.24 -15.51 -14.58
C LEU A 16 18.82 -14.03 -14.50
N TRP A 17 17.54 -13.71 -14.71
CA TRP A 17 17.03 -12.34 -14.68
C TRP A 17 16.58 -11.90 -13.28
N PHE A 18 15.91 -12.80 -12.55
CA PHE A 18 15.27 -12.47 -11.27
C PHE A 18 16.07 -12.91 -10.04
N ASP A 19 16.80 -14.04 -10.10
CA ASP A 19 17.47 -14.60 -8.92
C ASP A 19 18.97 -14.23 -8.82
N TYR A 20 19.56 -13.65 -9.87
CA TYR A 20 21.01 -13.34 -9.91
C TYR A 20 21.32 -11.99 -10.58
N GLU A 21 21.45 -10.94 -9.77
CA GLU A 21 21.68 -9.56 -10.26
C GLU A 21 22.92 -9.40 -11.17
N ASN A 22 23.97 -10.20 -10.95
CA ASN A 22 25.24 -10.09 -11.68
C ASN A 22 25.22 -10.67 -13.10
N ASN A 23 24.14 -11.38 -13.51
CA ASN A 23 24.07 -12.08 -14.80
C ASN A 23 23.05 -11.49 -15.80
N LYS A 24 22.48 -10.32 -15.51
CA LYS A 24 21.51 -9.65 -16.41
C LYS A 24 22.05 -9.42 -17.83
N SER A 25 23.35 -9.17 -18.00
CA SER A 25 24.01 -9.03 -19.31
C SER A 25 24.02 -10.35 -20.11
N TYR A 26 24.23 -11.48 -19.43
CA TYR A 26 24.23 -12.81 -20.04
C TYR A 26 22.80 -13.26 -20.40
N ALA A 27 21.82 -12.96 -19.53
CA ALA A 27 20.41 -13.19 -19.82
C ALA A 27 19.93 -12.38 -21.04
N ARG A 28 20.38 -11.12 -21.17
CA ARG A 28 20.17 -10.29 -22.38
C ARG A 28 20.79 -10.89 -23.63
N SER A 29 21.99 -11.46 -23.52
CA SER A 29 22.67 -12.10 -24.66
C SER A 29 21.95 -13.38 -25.11
N LEU A 30 21.41 -14.16 -24.18
CA LEU A 30 20.63 -15.37 -24.45
C LEU A 30 19.26 -15.07 -25.06
N SER A 31 18.63 -13.95 -24.69
CA SER A 31 17.32 -13.57 -25.21
C SER A 31 17.34 -12.97 -26.62
N MET A 32 18.49 -12.49 -27.10
CA MET A 32 18.65 -11.98 -28.47
C MET A 32 18.71 -13.08 -29.56
N ILE A 33 18.81 -14.36 -29.18
CA ILE A 33 19.04 -15.47 -30.13
C ILE A 33 17.72 -16.14 -30.60
N ASN A 34 16.54 -15.80 -30.05
CA ASN A 34 15.28 -16.46 -30.45
C ASN A 34 14.06 -15.54 -30.49
N TRP A 35 13.34 -15.55 -31.62
CA TRP A 35 12.14 -14.74 -31.86
C TRP A 35 11.00 -14.99 -30.86
N TYR A 36 10.94 -16.17 -30.23
CA TYR A 36 9.93 -16.49 -29.21
C TYR A 36 10.16 -15.75 -27.89
N CYS A 37 11.40 -15.31 -27.61
CA CYS A 37 11.69 -14.51 -26.41
C CYS A 37 11.25 -13.05 -26.56
N HIS A 38 11.02 -12.57 -27.78
CA HIS A 38 10.38 -11.27 -27.97
C HIS A 38 8.96 -11.29 -27.38
N ASP A 39 8.12 -12.27 -27.71
CA ASP A 39 6.77 -12.35 -27.13
C ASP A 39 6.77 -12.57 -25.60
N VAL A 40 7.75 -13.30 -25.07
CA VAL A 40 7.92 -13.46 -23.61
C VAL A 40 8.36 -12.14 -22.95
N ILE A 41 9.39 -11.46 -23.44
CA ILE A 41 9.87 -10.17 -22.90
C ILE A 41 8.80 -9.07 -23.05
N CYS A 42 8.05 -9.11 -24.15
CA CYS A 42 6.93 -8.22 -24.42
C CYS A 42 5.70 -8.51 -23.55
N SER A 43 5.49 -9.75 -23.10
CA SER A 43 4.49 -10.08 -22.09
C SER A 43 4.94 -9.73 -20.66
N LEU A 44 6.25 -9.49 -20.45
CA LEU A 44 6.86 -9.21 -19.14
C LEU A 44 6.94 -7.70 -18.83
N ASN A 45 6.86 -6.82 -19.83
CA ASN A 45 6.88 -5.36 -19.64
C ASN A 45 5.47 -4.75 -19.68
N THR A 46 4.55 -5.28 -18.86
CA THR A 46 3.20 -4.69 -18.71
C THR A 46 3.22 -3.36 -17.95
N SER A 47 4.31 -3.06 -17.24
CA SER A 47 4.45 -1.91 -16.37
C SER A 47 5.74 -1.15 -16.68
N PHE A 48 5.64 0.17 -16.80
CA PHE A 48 6.79 1.04 -17.04
C PHE A 48 6.80 2.21 -16.06
N GLN A 49 7.95 2.47 -15.44
CA GLN A 49 8.21 3.64 -14.61
C GLN A 49 9.47 4.36 -15.10
N GLY A 50 9.38 5.66 -15.33
CA GLY A 50 10.52 6.45 -15.80
C GLY A 50 10.15 7.89 -16.12
N SER A 51 11.18 8.70 -16.41
CA SER A 51 10.99 10.10 -16.79
C SER A 51 10.46 10.28 -18.20
N SER A 52 9.93 11.46 -18.52
CA SER A 52 9.50 11.86 -19.87
C SER A 52 10.52 11.53 -20.96
N GLN A 53 11.79 11.86 -20.71
CA GLN A 53 12.89 11.64 -21.66
C GLN A 53 13.11 10.16 -21.91
N ILE A 54 13.06 9.32 -20.87
CA ILE A 54 13.24 7.88 -21.01
C ILE A 54 12.05 7.27 -21.75
N ILE A 55 10.82 7.72 -21.46
CA ILE A 55 9.61 7.29 -22.17
C ILE A 55 9.72 7.66 -23.65
N ASP A 56 10.10 8.90 -23.94
CA ASP A 56 10.20 9.40 -25.30
C ASP A 56 11.37 8.78 -26.07
N GLU A 57 12.50 8.50 -25.44
CA GLU A 57 13.61 7.73 -26.02
C GLU A 57 13.23 6.28 -26.27
N LEU A 58 12.51 5.65 -25.35
CA LEU A 58 12.00 4.29 -25.49
C LEU A 58 11.02 4.20 -26.68
N LEU A 59 10.14 5.20 -26.81
CA LEU A 59 9.25 5.34 -27.97
C LEU A 59 10.07 5.60 -29.25
N LYS A 60 10.91 6.65 -29.29
CA LYS A 60 11.70 7.05 -30.46
C LYS A 60 12.70 5.98 -30.93
N SER A 61 13.35 5.26 -30.03
CA SER A 61 14.31 4.19 -30.37
C SER A 61 13.62 3.03 -31.07
N HIS A 62 12.39 2.70 -30.67
CA HIS A 62 11.56 1.72 -31.36
C HIS A 62 11.10 2.22 -32.75
N PHE A 63 10.80 3.51 -32.88
CA PHE A 63 10.32 4.10 -34.14
C PHE A 63 11.41 4.51 -35.14
N ARG A 64 12.68 4.68 -34.70
CA ARG A 64 13.83 5.00 -35.58
C ARG A 64 14.33 3.80 -36.37
N ILE A 65 13.93 2.57 -36.04
CA ILE A 65 14.16 1.38 -36.89
C ILE A 65 13.07 1.33 -37.97
N LYS A 66 13.06 2.37 -38.83
CA LYS A 66 12.17 2.47 -40.00
C LYS A 66 12.86 2.04 -41.30
N THR A 67 14.12 1.64 -41.25
CA THR A 67 14.87 1.11 -42.40
C THR A 67 14.68 -0.41 -42.49
N ASP A 68 13.81 -0.81 -43.41
CA ASP A 68 13.67 -2.10 -44.10
C ASP A 68 13.41 -3.42 -43.36
N ASP A 69 13.55 -3.52 -42.03
CA ASP A 69 13.20 -4.77 -41.31
C ASP A 69 11.78 -4.75 -40.73
N ASN A 70 10.83 -5.34 -41.46
CA ASN A 70 9.42 -5.51 -41.08
C ASN A 70 9.19 -6.47 -39.89
N LEU A 71 10.24 -7.02 -39.28
CA LEU A 71 10.15 -8.13 -38.31
C LEU A 71 10.23 -7.73 -36.83
N ASN A 72 10.53 -6.46 -36.50
CA ASN A 72 10.73 -6.00 -35.12
C ASN A 72 9.59 -5.13 -34.54
N ARG A 73 8.43 -5.07 -35.21
CA ARG A 73 7.50 -3.93 -35.07
C ARG A 73 6.37 -4.02 -34.03
N CYS A 74 6.11 -5.14 -33.33
CA CYS A 74 4.74 -5.32 -32.82
C CYS A 74 4.46 -5.81 -31.39
N SER A 75 5.40 -6.16 -30.50
CA SER A 75 4.96 -6.77 -29.22
C SER A 75 5.23 -5.98 -27.93
N LEU A 76 6.23 -5.09 -27.86
CA LEU A 76 6.57 -4.42 -26.58
C LEU A 76 5.47 -3.44 -26.11
N PHE A 77 4.90 -2.66 -27.02
CA PHE A 77 3.98 -1.56 -26.69
C PHE A 77 2.50 -1.92 -26.80
N SER A 78 2.15 -2.96 -27.56
CA SER A 78 0.78 -3.50 -27.58
C SER A 78 0.37 -4.08 -26.23
N ASN A 79 1.35 -4.35 -25.35
CA ASN A 79 1.18 -4.99 -24.05
C ASN A 79 1.49 -4.05 -22.88
N LEU A 80 1.79 -2.77 -23.13
CA LEU A 80 1.98 -1.81 -22.05
C LEU A 80 0.60 -1.51 -21.43
N LEU A 81 0.41 -1.93 -20.19
CA LEU A 81 -0.85 -1.79 -19.45
C LEU A 81 -0.74 -0.77 -18.32
N GLU A 82 0.45 -0.55 -17.78
CA GLU A 82 0.69 0.35 -16.66
C GLU A 82 1.79 1.35 -16.99
N LEU A 83 1.50 2.63 -16.74
CA LEU A 83 2.43 3.72 -16.98
C LEU A 83 2.52 4.59 -15.74
N TYR A 84 3.72 4.70 -15.17
CA TYR A 84 4.01 5.53 -14.02
C TYR A 84 5.03 6.62 -14.41
N CYS A 85 4.57 7.86 -14.44
CA CYS A 85 5.40 9.02 -14.81
C CYS A 85 5.43 10.00 -13.65
N ASN A 86 6.50 10.80 -13.55
CA ASN A 86 6.47 11.90 -12.59
C ASN A 86 5.54 13.01 -13.09
N VAL A 87 5.23 13.93 -12.18
CA VAL A 87 4.25 14.99 -12.39
C VAL A 87 4.63 15.87 -13.60
N GLY A 88 3.76 15.92 -14.62
CA GLY A 88 3.85 16.84 -15.76
C GLY A 88 4.73 16.35 -16.91
N GLU A 89 5.34 15.18 -16.76
CA GLU A 89 6.34 14.64 -17.70
C GLU A 89 5.73 14.17 -19.03
N LEU A 90 4.46 13.75 -19.06
CA LEU A 90 3.86 13.22 -20.29
C LEU A 90 3.73 14.27 -21.41
N ARG A 91 3.71 15.56 -21.05
CA ARG A 91 3.66 16.66 -22.03
C ARG A 91 4.94 16.79 -22.86
N GLU A 92 6.06 16.33 -22.32
CA GLU A 92 7.36 16.36 -23.00
C GLU A 92 7.56 15.15 -23.93
N VAL A 93 6.70 14.13 -23.81
CA VAL A 93 6.71 12.95 -24.68
C VAL A 93 6.04 13.28 -26.02
N THR A 94 6.57 12.73 -27.11
CA THR A 94 5.97 12.90 -28.43
C THR A 94 4.54 12.37 -28.49
N ARG A 95 3.61 13.22 -28.94
CA ARG A 95 2.18 12.85 -29.09
C ARG A 95 1.95 11.59 -29.93
N ASP A 96 2.71 11.43 -31.01
CA ASP A 96 2.62 10.25 -31.88
C ASP A 96 2.99 8.97 -31.14
N GLY A 97 3.99 9.03 -30.24
CA GLY A 97 4.37 7.91 -29.40
C GLY A 97 3.29 7.58 -28.36
N LEU A 98 2.77 8.60 -27.67
CA LEU A 98 1.69 8.43 -26.69
C LEU A 98 0.40 7.87 -27.31
N LYS A 99 0.05 8.29 -28.53
CA LYS A 99 -1.14 7.81 -29.26
C LYS A 99 -1.15 6.30 -29.46
N LEU A 100 0.04 5.69 -29.55
CA LEU A 100 0.18 4.24 -29.78
C LEU A 100 -0.07 3.44 -28.51
N ILE A 101 0.28 3.99 -27.34
CA ILE A 101 0.16 3.29 -26.05
C ILE A 101 -1.13 3.65 -25.30
N ALA A 102 -1.67 4.87 -25.47
CA ALA A 102 -2.81 5.35 -24.69
C ALA A 102 -4.02 4.39 -24.70
N PRO A 103 -4.41 3.75 -25.83
CA PRO A 103 -5.53 2.81 -25.85
C PRO A 103 -5.31 1.52 -25.05
N THR A 104 -4.06 1.10 -24.84
CA THR A 104 -3.73 -0.15 -24.12
C THR A 104 -3.57 0.07 -22.61
N ILE A 105 -3.33 1.30 -22.16
CA ILE A 105 -3.16 1.61 -20.74
C ILE A 105 -4.43 1.24 -19.94
N ARG A 106 -4.21 0.60 -18.79
CA ARG A 106 -5.17 0.16 -17.78
C ARG A 106 -4.85 0.73 -16.39
N SER A 107 -3.59 1.05 -16.11
CA SER A 107 -3.15 1.74 -14.89
C SER A 107 -2.29 2.94 -15.25
N LEU A 108 -2.58 4.10 -14.65
CA LEU A 108 -1.85 5.33 -14.93
C LEU A 108 -1.54 6.07 -13.63
N LYS A 109 -0.27 6.40 -13.41
CA LYS A 109 0.16 7.40 -12.43
C LYS A 109 0.76 8.59 -13.16
N CYS A 110 0.17 9.76 -13.00
CA CYS A 110 0.60 10.98 -13.67
C CYS A 110 0.13 12.25 -12.94
N ALA A 111 0.50 13.42 -13.46
CA ALA A 111 -0.15 14.66 -13.05
C ALA A 111 -1.60 14.71 -13.58
N HIS A 112 -2.52 15.34 -12.84
CA HIS A 112 -3.89 15.60 -13.34
C HIS A 112 -3.88 16.22 -14.75
N SER A 113 -2.89 17.08 -14.99
CA SER A 113 -2.74 17.88 -16.19
C SER A 113 -2.45 17.07 -17.46
N ASP A 114 -2.11 15.79 -17.29
CA ASP A 114 -1.79 14.84 -18.37
C ASP A 114 -2.96 13.89 -18.67
N ILE A 115 -3.97 13.82 -17.78
CA ILE A 115 -5.12 12.94 -17.92
C ILE A 115 -5.89 13.25 -19.20
N LYS A 116 -6.21 14.53 -19.42
CA LYS A 116 -6.90 14.99 -20.63
C LYS A 116 -6.15 14.64 -21.91
N LEU A 117 -4.82 14.81 -21.90
CA LEU A 117 -3.97 14.44 -23.03
C LEU A 117 -4.11 12.95 -23.35
N MET A 118 -4.05 12.09 -22.34
CA MET A 118 -4.17 10.64 -22.53
C MET A 118 -5.57 10.23 -23.01
N ILE A 119 -6.63 10.89 -22.51
CA ILE A 119 -8.01 10.69 -22.99
C ILE A 119 -8.12 11.08 -24.46
N ASP A 120 -7.63 12.26 -24.84
CA ASP A 120 -7.66 12.75 -26.23
C ASP A 120 -6.87 11.84 -27.19
N LEU A 121 -5.91 11.08 -26.66
CA LEU A 121 -5.13 10.08 -27.38
C LEU A 121 -5.76 8.68 -27.39
N GLY A 122 -6.94 8.50 -26.78
CA GLY A 122 -7.75 7.29 -26.89
C GLY A 122 -7.69 6.33 -25.69
N MET A 123 -7.35 6.82 -24.49
CA MET A 123 -7.31 6.03 -23.25
C MET A 123 -8.71 5.66 -22.71
N ASN A 124 -9.40 4.80 -23.49
CA ASN A 124 -10.77 4.28 -23.31
C ASN A 124 -11.08 3.46 -22.06
N SER A 125 -10.06 2.86 -21.46
CA SER A 125 -10.22 1.61 -20.71
C SER A 125 -9.39 1.60 -19.44
N LEU A 126 -9.10 2.78 -18.90
CA LEU A 126 -8.36 2.92 -17.66
C LEU A 126 -9.14 2.33 -16.50
N GLU A 127 -8.53 1.39 -15.77
CA GLU A 127 -9.10 0.75 -14.59
C GLU A 127 -8.51 1.29 -13.29
N SER A 128 -7.27 1.81 -13.33
CA SER A 128 -6.56 2.35 -12.16
C SER A 128 -5.95 3.71 -12.47
N LEU A 129 -6.19 4.68 -11.59
CA LEU A 129 -5.64 6.03 -11.69
C LEU A 129 -5.02 6.46 -10.36
N GLU A 130 -3.80 6.98 -10.42
CA GLU A 130 -3.13 7.69 -9.34
C GLU A 130 -2.75 9.11 -9.81
N CYS A 131 -3.29 10.13 -9.15
CA CYS A 131 -2.93 11.52 -9.45
C CYS A 131 -3.15 12.46 -8.26
N ASN A 132 -2.50 13.62 -8.29
CA ASN A 132 -2.71 14.69 -7.31
C ASN A 132 -3.63 15.77 -7.88
N VAL A 133 -4.58 16.22 -7.05
CA VAL A 133 -5.52 17.29 -7.35
C VAL A 133 -5.38 18.39 -6.31
N PHE A 134 -5.49 19.65 -6.75
CA PHE A 134 -5.38 20.81 -5.88
C PHE A 134 -6.73 21.51 -5.77
N VAL A 135 -7.14 21.87 -4.56
CA VAL A 135 -8.47 22.43 -4.28
C VAL A 135 -8.82 23.68 -5.10
N ASN A 136 -7.80 24.44 -5.50
CA ASN A 136 -7.93 25.69 -6.24
C ASN A 136 -8.17 25.50 -7.76
N LYS A 137 -8.22 24.25 -8.25
CA LYS A 137 -8.26 23.92 -9.69
C LYS A 137 -9.44 23.00 -10.03
N VAL A 138 -10.65 23.57 -10.05
CA VAL A 138 -11.92 22.84 -10.32
C VAL A 138 -11.93 22.11 -11.67
N SER A 139 -11.17 22.60 -12.67
CA SER A 139 -11.02 21.94 -13.97
C SER A 139 -10.48 20.50 -13.85
N ASP A 140 -9.69 20.23 -12.82
CA ASP A 140 -8.98 18.96 -12.66
C ASP A 140 -9.95 17.80 -12.40
N TYR A 141 -11.15 18.09 -11.88
CA TYR A 141 -12.15 17.09 -11.55
C TYR A 141 -12.91 16.59 -12.78
N GLU A 142 -13.18 17.45 -13.76
CA GLU A 142 -13.97 17.09 -14.93
C GLU A 142 -13.23 16.11 -15.86
N ASP A 143 -11.90 16.18 -15.94
CA ASP A 143 -11.11 15.25 -16.76
C ASP A 143 -11.14 13.83 -16.17
N ILE A 144 -11.04 13.70 -14.84
CA ILE A 144 -11.13 12.40 -14.15
C ILE A 144 -12.53 11.79 -14.34
N LYS A 145 -13.57 12.62 -14.42
CA LYS A 145 -14.96 12.17 -14.54
C LYS A 145 -15.22 11.44 -15.85
N LEU A 146 -14.50 11.80 -16.91
CA LEU A 146 -14.57 11.11 -18.20
C LEU A 146 -14.10 9.65 -18.10
N LEU A 147 -13.26 9.33 -17.13
CA LEU A 147 -12.73 7.98 -16.88
C LEU A 147 -13.58 7.17 -15.88
N SER A 148 -14.53 7.81 -15.21
CA SER A 148 -15.32 7.18 -14.15
C SER A 148 -16.07 5.89 -14.55
N PRO A 149 -16.53 5.69 -15.80
CA PRO A 149 -17.23 4.46 -16.18
C PRO A 149 -16.36 3.19 -16.17
N THR A 150 -15.05 3.31 -16.36
CA THR A 150 -14.12 2.16 -16.43
C THR A 150 -13.26 2.01 -15.18
N LEU A 151 -13.20 3.07 -14.37
CA LEU A 151 -12.31 3.14 -13.21
C LEU A 151 -12.78 2.25 -12.05
N LYS A 152 -11.89 1.36 -11.61
CA LYS A 152 -12.09 0.46 -10.46
C LYS A 152 -11.24 0.88 -9.26
N HIS A 153 -10.05 1.43 -9.51
CA HIS A 153 -9.10 1.86 -8.50
C HIS A 153 -8.77 3.35 -8.68
N LEU A 154 -8.96 4.12 -7.62
CA LEU A 154 -8.69 5.54 -7.63
C LEU A 154 -7.85 5.89 -6.40
N LYS A 155 -6.64 6.41 -6.64
CA LYS A 155 -5.78 7.01 -5.63
C LYS A 155 -5.64 8.50 -5.92
N ILE A 156 -6.11 9.34 -5.01
CA ILE A 156 -6.07 10.79 -5.17
C ILE A 156 -5.28 11.42 -4.03
N GLY A 157 -4.19 12.10 -4.39
CA GLY A 157 -3.54 13.04 -3.51
C GLY A 157 -4.30 14.36 -3.50
N VAL A 158 -4.85 14.77 -2.36
CA VAL A 158 -5.53 16.06 -2.19
C VAL A 158 -4.53 17.05 -1.61
N GLY A 159 -4.41 18.21 -2.24
CA GLY A 159 -3.50 19.26 -1.81
C GLY A 159 -4.07 20.66 -1.96
N MET A 160 -3.34 21.62 -1.41
CA MET A 160 -3.57 23.04 -1.64
C MET A 160 -2.26 23.69 -2.10
N ASP A 161 -2.32 24.39 -3.24
CA ASP A 161 -1.19 25.21 -3.70
C ASP A 161 -1.15 26.48 -2.84
N PHE A 162 -0.19 26.55 -1.90
CA PHE A 162 0.09 27.77 -1.16
C PHE A 162 0.90 28.72 -2.05
N HIS A 163 0.22 29.58 -2.81
CA HIS A 163 0.92 30.57 -3.63
C HIS A 163 1.49 31.74 -2.81
N ASP A 164 1.04 31.97 -1.57
CA ASP A 164 1.53 33.05 -0.70
C ASP A 164 1.60 32.63 0.78
N ALA A 165 2.63 33.09 1.48
CA ALA A 165 2.99 32.71 2.85
C ALA A 165 2.00 33.14 3.97
N TYR A 166 0.83 33.69 3.64
CA TYR A 166 -0.10 34.30 4.63
C TYR A 166 -1.59 34.05 4.38
N GLN A 167 -1.97 33.15 3.46
CA GLN A 167 -3.40 32.86 3.27
C GLN A 167 -3.90 31.88 4.34
N SER A 168 -4.94 32.28 5.08
CA SER A 168 -5.65 31.40 5.99
C SER A 168 -6.35 30.29 5.20
N VAL A 169 -6.10 29.03 5.55
CA VAL A 169 -6.79 27.87 4.98
C VAL A 169 -8.28 28.01 5.24
N ARG A 170 -9.09 28.05 4.18
CA ARG A 170 -10.55 27.95 4.29
C ARG A 170 -10.95 26.51 3.99
N TYR A 171 -11.34 25.78 5.03
CA TYR A 171 -11.64 24.35 4.89
C TYR A 171 -12.83 24.07 3.95
N GLU A 172 -13.71 25.06 3.72
CA GLU A 172 -14.77 25.01 2.73
C GLU A 172 -14.25 24.75 1.30
N ASP A 173 -13.01 25.12 1.01
CA ASP A 173 -12.39 24.95 -0.31
C ASP A 173 -12.16 23.45 -0.63
N PHE A 174 -12.18 22.55 0.36
CA PHE A 174 -12.17 21.09 0.16
C PHE A 174 -13.55 20.48 -0.16
N VAL A 175 -14.65 21.22 0.01
CA VAL A 175 -16.00 20.70 -0.21
C VAL A 175 -16.23 20.23 -1.66
N PRO A 176 -15.84 20.99 -2.71
CA PRO A 176 -16.07 20.59 -4.09
C PRO A 176 -15.38 19.26 -4.44
N ILE A 177 -14.10 19.11 -4.11
CA ILE A 177 -13.37 17.86 -4.38
C ILE A 177 -13.96 16.70 -3.59
N THR A 178 -14.32 16.91 -2.32
CA THR A 178 -14.88 15.84 -1.48
C THR A 178 -16.22 15.36 -2.05
N LYS A 179 -17.10 16.28 -2.45
CA LYS A 179 -18.37 15.93 -3.13
C LYS A 179 -18.15 15.19 -4.44
N TYR A 180 -17.14 15.57 -5.19
CA TYR A 180 -16.77 14.92 -6.44
C TYR A 180 -16.31 13.47 -6.21
N LEU A 181 -15.41 13.24 -5.25
CA LEU A 181 -14.89 11.91 -4.91
C LEU A 181 -15.97 10.93 -4.46
N VAL A 182 -17.05 11.42 -3.85
CA VAL A 182 -18.19 10.61 -3.38
C VAL A 182 -19.44 10.75 -4.25
N SER A 183 -19.26 11.22 -5.48
CA SER A 183 -20.35 11.40 -6.46
C SER A 183 -20.75 10.09 -7.13
N ASP A 184 -21.91 10.11 -7.79
CA ASP A 184 -22.47 8.93 -8.46
C ASP A 184 -21.70 8.55 -9.75
N HIS A 185 -20.62 9.26 -10.07
CA HIS A 185 -19.77 8.96 -11.22
C HIS A 185 -18.95 7.68 -11.01
N PHE A 186 -18.61 7.34 -9.76
CA PHE A 186 -17.69 6.24 -9.41
C PHE A 186 -18.40 4.97 -8.92
N GLN A 187 -19.57 4.64 -9.48
CA GLN A 187 -20.37 3.48 -9.02
C GLN A 187 -19.66 2.13 -9.14
N HIS A 188 -18.69 2.01 -10.04
CA HIS A 188 -17.92 0.78 -10.27
C HIS A 188 -16.62 0.69 -9.46
N LEU A 189 -16.34 1.70 -8.64
CA LEU A 189 -15.12 1.76 -7.87
C LEU A 189 -15.08 0.66 -6.79
N THR A 190 -14.02 -0.12 -6.80
CA THR A 190 -13.74 -1.16 -5.81
C THR A 190 -12.68 -0.73 -4.81
N SER A 191 -11.86 0.27 -5.15
CA SER A 191 -10.84 0.84 -4.27
C SER A 191 -10.78 2.36 -4.37
N LEU A 192 -10.93 3.03 -3.24
CA LEU A 192 -10.69 4.46 -3.08
C LEU A 192 -9.57 4.67 -2.07
N GLU A 193 -8.52 5.36 -2.49
CA GLU A 193 -7.43 5.84 -1.65
C GLU A 193 -7.34 7.35 -1.73
N ILE A 194 -7.36 8.01 -0.58
CA ILE A 194 -7.20 9.45 -0.47
C ILE A 194 -5.97 9.72 0.39
N GLU A 195 -5.05 10.50 -0.15
CA GLU A 195 -3.81 10.88 0.48
C GLU A 195 -3.77 12.39 0.68
N ASP A 196 -3.42 12.84 1.88
CA ASP A 196 -3.14 14.26 2.10
C ASP A 196 -1.72 14.55 1.59
N THR A 197 -1.61 15.34 0.53
CA THR A 197 -0.30 15.68 -0.06
C THR A 197 0.50 16.63 0.84
N ASN A 198 -0.14 17.30 1.81
CA ASN A 198 0.52 18.13 2.79
C ASN A 198 0.43 17.48 4.20
N LEU A 199 1.14 16.36 4.38
CA LEU A 199 1.22 15.64 5.65
C LEU A 199 1.67 16.52 6.82
N ASP A 200 2.41 17.60 6.54
CA ASP A 200 2.91 18.53 7.54
C ASP A 200 1.85 19.49 8.07
N SER A 201 0.79 19.81 7.33
CA SER A 201 -0.34 20.59 7.84
C SER A 201 -1.52 19.71 8.23
N GLY A 202 -1.75 18.60 7.51
CA GLY A 202 -2.92 17.73 7.74
C GLY A 202 -4.24 18.40 7.42
N ASP A 203 -4.25 19.37 6.49
CA ASP A 203 -5.41 20.24 6.23
C ASP A 203 -6.65 19.45 5.80
N TYR A 204 -6.48 18.43 4.94
CA TYR A 204 -7.60 17.63 4.47
C TYR A 204 -8.12 16.71 5.58
N GLY A 205 -7.22 16.17 6.40
CA GLY A 205 -7.57 15.43 7.61
C GLY A 205 -8.40 16.28 8.56
N TYR A 206 -7.93 17.49 8.86
CA TYR A 206 -8.64 18.43 9.72
C TYR A 206 -10.03 18.81 9.17
N PHE A 207 -10.14 19.09 7.87
CA PHE A 207 -11.42 19.31 7.21
C PHE A 207 -12.39 18.15 7.44
N LEU A 208 -11.94 16.90 7.29
CA LEU A 208 -12.76 15.72 7.50
C LEU A 208 -13.17 15.52 8.97
N MET A 209 -12.44 16.06 9.95
CA MET A 209 -12.83 15.97 11.37
C MET A 209 -14.07 16.81 11.71
N LEU A 210 -14.47 17.77 10.86
CA LEU A 210 -15.66 18.57 11.10
C LEU A 210 -16.93 17.74 10.81
N ASP A 211 -17.91 17.79 11.72
CA ASP A 211 -19.12 16.92 11.69
C ASP A 211 -19.90 17.02 10.37
N SER A 212 -20.06 18.23 9.83
CA SER A 212 -20.77 18.45 8.57
C SER A 212 -20.07 17.78 7.38
N TYR A 213 -18.73 17.86 7.35
CA TYR A 213 -17.92 17.37 6.23
C TYR A 213 -17.65 15.87 6.31
N SER A 214 -17.40 15.33 7.51
CA SER A 214 -17.39 13.87 7.74
C SER A 214 -18.74 13.25 7.35
N SER A 215 -19.86 13.84 7.77
CA SER A 215 -21.19 13.37 7.41
C SER A 215 -21.39 13.35 5.88
N MET A 216 -21.00 14.44 5.21
CA MET A 216 -21.08 14.52 3.75
C MET A 216 -20.25 13.43 3.07
N PHE A 217 -19.01 13.22 3.52
CA PHE A 217 -18.09 12.23 2.97
C PHE A 217 -18.62 10.80 3.15
N PHE A 218 -18.90 10.40 4.40
CA PHE A 218 -19.33 9.04 4.70
C PHE A 218 -20.71 8.69 4.12
N ASN A 219 -21.66 9.64 4.12
CA ASN A 219 -22.96 9.42 3.47
C ASN A 219 -22.82 9.26 1.95
N GLY A 220 -21.88 9.99 1.34
CA GLY A 220 -21.56 9.83 -0.08
C GLY A 220 -20.96 8.45 -0.39
N LEU A 221 -20.04 7.96 0.45
CA LEU A 221 -19.43 6.64 0.28
C LEU A 221 -20.43 5.48 0.35
N LEU A 222 -21.53 5.61 1.09
CA LEU A 222 -22.58 4.58 1.15
C LEU A 222 -23.23 4.29 -0.21
N LYS A 223 -23.06 5.17 -1.19
CA LYS A 223 -23.53 4.94 -2.55
C LYS A 223 -22.69 3.88 -3.29
N PHE A 224 -21.45 3.65 -2.87
CA PHE A 224 -20.52 2.74 -3.53
C PHE A 224 -20.75 1.32 -3.03
N LYS A 225 -21.60 0.57 -3.75
CA LYS A 225 -22.00 -0.80 -3.40
C LYS A 225 -20.92 -1.86 -3.65
N SER A 226 -19.93 -1.51 -4.47
CA SER A 226 -18.83 -2.40 -4.87
C SER A 226 -17.51 -2.06 -4.18
N LEU A 227 -17.49 -1.07 -3.29
CA LEU A 227 -16.26 -0.61 -2.65
C LEU A 227 -15.74 -1.68 -1.67
N GLU A 228 -14.62 -2.30 -2.01
CA GLU A 228 -13.98 -3.32 -1.20
C GLU A 228 -12.80 -2.76 -0.38
N ARG A 229 -12.19 -1.66 -0.84
CA ARG A 229 -11.07 -1.00 -0.16
C ARG A 229 -11.31 0.50 -0.01
N LEU A 230 -11.15 0.98 1.22
CA LEU A 230 -11.08 2.40 1.55
C LEU A 230 -9.75 2.66 2.25
N ALA A 231 -8.97 3.61 1.76
CA ALA A 231 -7.73 4.02 2.40
C ALA A 231 -7.70 5.53 2.61
N LEU A 232 -7.53 5.95 3.85
CA LEU A 232 -7.43 7.34 4.27
C LEU A 232 -6.02 7.59 4.81
N ASN A 233 -5.09 7.94 3.93
CA ASN A 233 -3.70 8.27 4.27
C ASN A 233 -3.61 9.78 4.55
N ILE A 234 -4.25 10.22 5.62
CA ILE A 234 -4.41 11.62 5.99
C ILE A 234 -3.81 11.87 7.38
N SER A 235 -3.34 13.08 7.66
CA SER A 235 -2.80 13.41 8.98
C SER A 235 -3.84 14.17 9.79
N PHE A 236 -4.11 13.75 11.02
CA PHE A 236 -4.92 14.50 11.97
C PHE A 236 -4.00 15.29 12.90
N LYS A 237 -3.47 16.42 12.43
CA LYS A 237 -2.76 17.34 13.32
C LYS A 237 -3.78 18.12 14.13
N ILE A 238 -4.12 17.60 15.31
CA ILE A 238 -4.87 18.36 16.31
C ILE A 238 -3.90 19.40 16.85
N GLN A 239 -4.13 20.68 16.56
CA GLN A 239 -3.33 21.72 17.21
C GLN A 239 -3.60 21.63 18.72
N SER A 240 -2.58 21.82 19.55
CA SER A 240 -2.61 21.57 21.01
C SER A 240 -3.71 22.28 21.81
N PHE A 241 -4.50 23.15 21.17
CA PHE A 241 -5.59 23.91 21.75
C PHE A 241 -6.97 23.55 21.17
N GLU A 242 -7.07 22.57 20.28
CA GLU A 242 -8.32 22.23 19.60
C GLU A 242 -9.11 21.12 20.31
N PRO A 243 -10.46 21.15 20.24
CA PRO A 243 -11.28 20.21 21.00
C PRO A 243 -11.17 18.79 20.45
N MET A 244 -10.86 17.82 21.32
CA MET A 244 -10.91 16.38 21.02
C MET A 244 -12.29 15.92 20.50
N GLU A 245 -13.35 16.68 20.79
CA GLU A 245 -14.73 16.42 20.35
C GLU A 245 -14.88 16.27 18.83
N LYS A 246 -14.00 16.89 18.03
CA LYS A 246 -14.01 16.74 16.57
C LYS A 246 -13.62 15.33 16.12
N MET A 247 -12.67 14.71 16.82
CA MET A 247 -12.26 13.32 16.55
C MET A 247 -13.39 12.35 16.89
N ASP A 248 -14.11 12.59 18.00
CA ASP A 248 -15.25 11.77 18.40
C ASP A 248 -16.38 11.83 17.36
N ALA A 249 -16.64 13.02 16.81
CA ALA A 249 -17.62 13.19 15.73
C ALA A 249 -17.22 12.40 14.48
N PHE A 250 -15.97 12.51 14.02
CA PHE A 250 -15.46 11.72 12.90
C PHE A 250 -15.62 10.21 13.14
N GLN A 251 -15.22 9.72 14.32
CA GLN A 251 -15.33 8.31 14.67
C GLN A 251 -16.77 7.82 14.72
N ALA A 252 -17.71 8.64 15.23
CA ALA A 252 -19.12 8.31 15.22
C ALA A 252 -19.67 8.17 13.78
N LYS A 253 -19.27 9.05 12.85
CA LYS A 253 -19.68 8.94 11.44
C LYS A 253 -19.01 7.76 10.74
N LEU A 254 -17.74 7.50 11.02
CA LEU A 254 -17.04 6.33 10.52
C LEU A 254 -17.72 5.04 11.00
N LEU A 255 -18.07 4.92 12.28
CA LEU A 255 -18.79 3.77 12.82
C LEU A 255 -20.15 3.58 12.12
N ASN A 256 -20.92 4.64 11.93
CA ASN A 256 -22.19 4.58 11.20
C ASN A 256 -22.01 4.11 9.74
N TYR A 257 -20.93 4.55 9.09
CA TYR A 257 -20.57 4.09 7.76
C TYR A 257 -20.20 2.60 7.76
N LEU A 258 -19.31 2.19 8.65
CA LEU A 258 -18.81 0.81 8.74
C LEU A 258 -19.92 -0.20 9.07
N THR A 259 -20.87 0.16 9.93
CA THR A 259 -22.02 -0.68 10.26
C THR A 259 -23.02 -0.81 9.09
N SER A 260 -23.06 0.19 8.21
CA SER A 260 -23.97 0.23 7.05
C SER A 260 -23.35 -0.38 5.79
N GLN A 261 -22.04 -0.26 5.61
CA GLN A 261 -21.30 -0.73 4.44
C GLN A 261 -20.96 -2.22 4.57
N LYS A 262 -21.38 -3.01 3.57
CA LYS A 262 -21.23 -4.48 3.59
C LYS A 262 -20.16 -5.02 2.65
N SER A 263 -19.75 -4.25 1.64
CA SER A 263 -18.76 -4.71 0.66
C SER A 263 -17.32 -4.53 1.11
N LEU A 264 -17.07 -3.71 2.14
CA LEU A 264 -15.74 -3.30 2.55
C LEU A 264 -14.97 -4.46 3.21
N LYS A 265 -13.82 -4.79 2.64
CA LYS A 265 -12.90 -5.86 3.10
C LYS A 265 -11.56 -5.31 3.58
N SER A 266 -11.16 -4.14 3.10
CA SER A 266 -9.88 -3.50 3.41
C SER A 266 -10.10 -2.06 3.86
N LEU A 267 -9.49 -1.70 4.98
CA LEU A 267 -9.58 -0.36 5.54
C LEU A 267 -8.20 0.12 6.00
N VAL A 268 -7.79 1.29 5.52
CA VAL A 268 -6.63 2.02 6.05
C VAL A 268 -7.13 3.29 6.70
N LEU A 269 -6.84 3.46 7.98
CA LEU A 269 -7.22 4.63 8.76
C LEU A 269 -5.97 5.39 9.21
N PRO A 270 -6.07 6.72 9.30
CA PRO A 270 -5.01 7.55 9.83
C PRO A 270 -4.82 7.32 11.33
N LEU A 271 -3.80 7.97 11.88
CA LEU A 271 -3.48 8.00 13.30
C LEU A 271 -4.70 8.33 14.19
N PHE A 272 -5.07 7.43 15.11
CA PHE A 272 -6.00 7.73 16.19
C PHE A 272 -5.21 8.19 17.42
N GLU A 273 -4.97 9.49 17.56
CA GLU A 273 -4.59 10.02 18.86
C GLU A 273 -5.79 9.91 19.82
N SER A 274 -5.53 9.31 20.99
CA SER A 274 -6.49 8.84 21.99
C SER A 274 -7.75 9.70 22.16
N PRO A 275 -8.95 9.23 21.76
CA PRO A 275 -10.18 9.67 22.40
C PRO A 275 -10.24 9.01 23.78
N LYS A 276 -10.06 9.79 24.85
CA LYS A 276 -10.22 9.28 26.23
C LYS A 276 -11.63 8.74 26.53
N GLN A 277 -12.60 8.88 25.62
CA GLN A 277 -14.03 8.68 25.91
C GLN A 277 -14.83 7.87 24.88
N ASN A 278 -14.42 7.76 23.61
CA ASN A 278 -15.18 7.02 22.59
C ASN A 278 -14.31 5.96 21.89
N THR A 279 -14.41 4.71 22.36
CA THR A 279 -13.74 3.56 21.74
C THR A 279 -14.64 2.76 20.80
N SER A 280 -15.92 3.14 20.68
CA SER A 280 -16.95 2.35 20.00
C SER A 280 -16.59 1.98 18.56
N CYS A 281 -15.93 2.88 17.83
CA CYS A 281 -15.47 2.60 16.46
C CYS A 281 -14.36 1.53 16.42
N LEU A 282 -13.40 1.61 17.34
CA LEU A 282 -12.32 0.64 17.46
C LEU A 282 -12.83 -0.71 17.97
N ASP A 283 -13.71 -0.69 18.96
CA ASP A 283 -14.36 -1.90 19.49
C ASP A 283 -15.11 -2.63 18.38
N TYR A 284 -15.90 -1.91 17.57
CA TYR A 284 -16.54 -2.49 16.39
C TYR A 284 -15.51 -3.10 15.41
N LEU A 285 -14.43 -2.37 15.09
CA LEU A 285 -13.38 -2.84 14.19
C LEU A 285 -12.65 -4.09 14.69
N PHE A 286 -12.52 -4.30 16.01
CA PHE A 286 -11.79 -5.43 16.59
C PHE A 286 -12.66 -6.59 17.03
N GLN A 287 -13.96 -6.36 17.26
CA GLN A 287 -14.86 -7.36 17.80
C GLN A 287 -15.96 -7.80 16.82
N GLU A 288 -16.50 -6.90 15.99
CA GLU A 288 -17.74 -7.15 15.24
C GLU A 288 -17.59 -7.03 13.71
N SER A 289 -16.59 -6.31 13.22
CA SER A 289 -16.45 -5.99 11.81
C SER A 289 -16.22 -7.22 10.90
N SER A 290 -16.60 -7.10 9.62
CA SER A 290 -16.25 -8.04 8.55
C SER A 290 -14.95 -7.70 7.81
N ILE A 291 -14.26 -6.61 8.15
CA ILE A 291 -13.03 -6.18 7.47
C ILE A 291 -11.91 -7.20 7.65
N GLU A 292 -11.36 -7.70 6.55
CA GLU A 292 -10.30 -8.72 6.56
C GLU A 292 -8.90 -8.13 6.64
N ARG A 293 -8.71 -6.90 6.13
CA ARG A 293 -7.43 -6.19 6.10
C ARG A 293 -7.58 -4.82 6.75
N LEU A 294 -6.88 -4.61 7.85
CA LEU A 294 -6.92 -3.35 8.58
C LEU A 294 -5.51 -2.76 8.64
N HIS A 295 -5.39 -1.46 8.49
CA HIS A 295 -4.19 -0.69 8.80
C HIS A 295 -4.62 0.49 9.65
N ILE A 296 -4.03 0.61 10.83
CA ILE A 296 -4.16 1.78 11.70
C ILE A 296 -2.73 2.21 12.05
N ASP A 297 -2.35 3.46 11.84
CA ASP A 297 -0.94 3.87 12.02
C ASP A 297 -0.41 3.62 13.44
N TRP A 298 -1.19 4.00 14.46
CA TRP A 298 -0.87 3.73 15.85
C TRP A 298 -2.12 3.70 16.73
N LEU A 299 -2.03 2.97 17.84
CA LEU A 299 -3.08 2.82 18.82
C LEU A 299 -2.51 2.91 20.24
N ALA A 300 -3.04 3.84 21.03
CA ALA A 300 -2.72 4.02 22.44
C ALA A 300 -3.87 3.51 23.33
N PHE A 301 -4.24 2.23 23.23
CA PHE A 301 -5.35 1.68 24.04
C PHE A 301 -5.42 0.15 24.12
N HIS A 302 -6.09 -0.33 25.17
CA HIS A 302 -6.38 -1.73 25.48
C HIS A 302 -7.58 -2.31 24.71
N CYS A 303 -7.51 -2.47 23.38
CA CYS A 303 -8.57 -3.16 22.63
C CYS A 303 -8.19 -4.59 22.24
N LEU A 304 -8.89 -5.57 22.82
CA LEU A 304 -8.76 -6.99 22.50
C LEU A 304 -9.38 -7.32 21.13
N VAL A 305 -8.58 -7.90 20.23
CA VAL A 305 -9.11 -8.49 19.00
C VAL A 305 -9.73 -9.85 19.32
N THR A 306 -11.05 -9.96 19.18
CA THR A 306 -11.80 -11.19 19.47
C THR A 306 -12.30 -11.91 18.22
N ARG A 307 -12.33 -11.22 17.07
CA ARG A 307 -12.78 -11.79 15.80
C ARG A 307 -11.67 -12.48 15.02
N THR A 308 -12.01 -13.55 14.32
CA THR A 308 -11.09 -14.33 13.48
C THR A 308 -11.11 -13.91 12.01
N THR A 309 -12.03 -13.03 11.62
CA THR A 309 -12.17 -12.50 10.26
C THR A 309 -11.04 -11.56 9.87
N LEU A 310 -10.35 -10.94 10.85
CA LEU A 310 -9.21 -10.07 10.60
C LEU A 310 -7.96 -10.90 10.21
N GLN A 311 -7.70 -10.97 8.90
CA GLN A 311 -6.61 -11.76 8.34
C GLN A 311 -5.28 -11.01 8.35
N HIS A 312 -5.30 -9.72 8.02
CA HIS A 312 -4.10 -8.89 7.95
C HIS A 312 -4.29 -7.62 8.76
N PHE A 313 -3.36 -7.34 9.67
CA PHE A 313 -3.38 -6.11 10.47
C PHE A 313 -2.01 -5.46 10.49
N THR A 314 -1.95 -4.19 10.07
CA THR A 314 -0.77 -3.35 10.19
C THR A 314 -1.01 -2.28 11.25
N ILE A 315 -0.12 -2.19 12.24
CA ILE A 315 -0.27 -1.27 13.38
C ILE A 315 1.06 -0.96 14.07
N GLY A 316 1.23 0.25 14.60
CA GLY A 316 2.18 0.50 15.69
C GLY A 316 1.48 0.33 17.05
N VAL A 317 1.93 -0.62 17.87
CA VAL A 317 1.36 -0.90 19.20
C VAL A 317 2.47 -1.05 20.23
N GLU A 318 2.21 -0.65 21.47
CA GLU A 318 3.16 -0.80 22.58
C GLU A 318 3.25 -2.25 23.10
N ASP A 319 4.40 -2.60 23.69
CA ASP A 319 4.67 -3.92 24.29
C ASP A 319 3.65 -4.38 25.35
N GLN A 320 2.94 -3.46 25.99
CA GLN A 320 1.92 -3.79 26.98
C GLN A 320 0.61 -4.28 26.34
N ASP A 321 0.35 -3.91 25.09
CA ASP A 321 -0.92 -4.13 24.40
C ASP A 321 -0.83 -5.16 23.27
N ILE A 322 0.39 -5.46 22.81
CA ILE A 322 0.59 -6.35 21.66
C ILE A 322 -0.06 -7.73 21.79
N GLU A 323 -0.17 -8.29 23.01
CA GLU A 323 -0.82 -9.58 23.25
C GLU A 323 -2.31 -9.59 22.87
N MET A 324 -2.95 -8.43 22.87
CA MET A 324 -4.35 -8.25 22.48
C MET A 324 -4.58 -8.54 21.00
N LEU A 325 -3.51 -8.60 20.20
CA LEU A 325 -3.53 -8.86 18.77
C LEU A 325 -3.29 -10.34 18.42
N ALA A 326 -3.20 -11.23 19.42
CA ALA A 326 -2.80 -12.63 19.23
C ALA A 326 -3.73 -13.45 18.31
N LEU A 327 -5.00 -13.06 18.13
CA LEU A 327 -5.89 -13.74 17.17
C LEU A 327 -5.63 -13.39 15.71
N VAL A 328 -4.94 -12.28 15.42
CA VAL A 328 -4.65 -11.83 14.06
C VAL A 328 -3.78 -12.85 13.34
N ARG A 329 -4.15 -13.18 12.09
CA ARG A 329 -3.43 -14.18 11.31
C ARG A 329 -2.08 -13.67 10.79
N GLU A 330 -2.07 -12.48 10.20
CA GLU A 330 -0.90 -11.81 9.69
C GLU A 330 -0.79 -10.43 10.35
N LEU A 331 0.16 -10.29 11.28
CA LEU A 331 0.38 -9.06 12.03
C LEU A 331 1.67 -8.39 11.56
N ASP A 332 1.56 -7.14 11.12
CA ASP A 332 2.69 -6.25 10.83
C ASP A 332 2.76 -5.16 11.91
N ASN A 333 3.58 -5.41 12.93
CA ASN A 333 3.84 -4.48 14.03
C ASN A 333 4.95 -3.49 13.64
N ARG A 334 4.56 -2.28 13.27
CA ARG A 334 5.46 -1.20 12.88
C ARG A 334 6.23 -0.65 14.08
N SER A 335 7.33 0.04 13.77
CA SER A 335 8.25 0.60 14.77
C SER A 335 7.51 1.52 15.72
N PHE A 336 7.47 1.12 16.98
CA PHE A 336 7.22 2.01 18.10
C PHE A 336 8.47 2.04 18.98
N ILE A 337 8.77 3.20 19.59
CA ILE A 337 10.00 3.42 20.37
C ILE A 337 10.14 2.40 21.52
N THR A 338 9.05 1.75 21.94
CA THR A 338 9.06 0.80 23.05
C THR A 338 8.94 -0.67 22.63
N ASN A 339 8.97 -0.99 21.33
CA ASN A 339 8.82 -2.38 20.89
C ASN A 339 10.08 -3.19 21.17
N THR A 340 10.00 -4.14 22.09
CA THR A 340 11.14 -4.99 22.48
C THR A 340 10.86 -6.47 22.19
N PHE A 341 11.87 -7.31 22.39
CA PHE A 341 11.68 -8.77 22.39
C PHE A 341 10.68 -9.22 23.47
N GLY A 342 10.53 -8.48 24.56
CA GLY A 342 9.56 -8.77 25.63
C GLY A 342 8.10 -8.67 25.16
N GLY A 343 7.75 -7.66 24.37
CA GLY A 343 6.43 -7.57 23.76
C GLY A 343 6.13 -8.74 22.83
N ILE A 344 7.10 -9.12 21.99
CA ILE A 344 6.94 -10.29 21.11
C ILE A 344 6.73 -11.57 21.93
N THR A 345 7.47 -11.75 23.03
CA THR A 345 7.29 -12.89 23.94
C THR A 345 5.86 -12.99 24.44
N LYS A 346 5.27 -11.90 24.94
CA LYS A 346 3.86 -11.86 25.40
C LYS A 346 2.90 -12.26 24.29
N LEU A 347 3.07 -11.70 23.09
CA LEU A 347 2.26 -12.05 21.92
C LEU A 347 2.33 -13.55 21.61
N LEU A 348 3.53 -14.13 21.57
CA LEU A 348 3.73 -15.54 21.22
C LEU A 348 3.14 -16.48 22.28
N ILE A 349 3.28 -16.17 23.57
CA ILE A 349 2.64 -16.92 24.66
C ILE A 349 1.12 -16.88 24.48
N LYS A 350 0.55 -15.68 24.31
CA LYS A 350 -0.90 -15.52 24.14
C LYS A 350 -1.42 -16.26 22.91
N GLN A 351 -0.68 -16.26 21.81
CA GLN A 351 -1.01 -17.05 20.61
C GLN A 351 -1.05 -18.55 20.91
N GLN A 352 -0.13 -19.07 21.69
CA GLN A 352 -0.12 -20.49 22.07
C GLN A 352 -1.33 -20.84 22.95
N ASP A 353 -1.66 -20.01 23.92
CA ASP A 353 -2.84 -20.20 24.78
C ASP A 353 -4.12 -20.24 23.94
N LEU A 354 -4.27 -19.29 23.01
CA LEU A 354 -5.41 -19.23 22.11
C LEU A 354 -5.42 -20.38 21.10
N GLN A 355 -4.25 -20.87 20.67
CA GLN A 355 -4.17 -22.06 19.83
C GLN A 355 -4.68 -23.31 20.58
N GLN A 356 -4.34 -23.45 21.86
CA GLN A 356 -4.84 -24.54 22.70
C GLN A 356 -6.36 -24.43 22.92
N GLN A 357 -6.88 -23.21 23.05
CA GLN A 357 -8.30 -22.95 23.27
C GLN A 357 -9.16 -23.15 22.01
N TYR A 358 -8.72 -22.63 20.86
CA TYR A 358 -9.55 -22.56 19.64
C TYR A 358 -9.11 -23.53 18.54
N GLY A 359 -7.93 -24.14 18.64
CA GLY A 359 -7.47 -25.17 17.70
C GLY A 359 -7.06 -24.67 16.31
N PHE A 360 -6.65 -23.40 16.17
CA PHE A 360 -6.24 -22.87 14.86
C PHE A 360 -4.87 -23.42 14.41
N PRO A 361 -4.63 -23.54 13.08
CA PRO A 361 -3.41 -24.13 12.55
C PRO A 361 -2.17 -23.24 12.75
N ALA A 362 -0.99 -23.83 12.57
CA ALA A 362 0.31 -23.14 12.58
C ALA A 362 0.50 -22.29 11.30
N ASP A 363 -0.31 -21.24 11.13
CA ASP A 363 -0.36 -20.45 9.89
C ASP A 363 -0.09 -18.95 10.08
N ARG A 364 0.30 -18.54 11.29
CA ARG A 364 0.51 -17.14 11.64
C ARG A 364 1.74 -16.54 10.97
N VAL A 365 1.65 -15.25 10.62
CA VAL A 365 2.75 -14.46 10.08
C VAL A 365 2.94 -13.26 10.99
N LEU A 366 4.17 -13.06 11.46
CA LEU A 366 4.55 -11.90 12.26
C LEU A 366 5.63 -11.13 11.50
N THR A 367 5.38 -9.86 11.22
CA THR A 367 6.40 -8.87 10.86
C THR A 367 6.50 -7.90 12.02
N CYS A 368 7.71 -7.64 12.50
CA CYS A 368 7.91 -6.74 13.64
C CYS A 368 9.20 -5.95 13.53
N LYS A 369 9.14 -4.68 13.93
CA LYS A 369 10.31 -3.85 14.14
C LYS A 369 10.62 -3.79 15.63
N VAL A 370 11.86 -4.12 16.01
CA VAL A 370 12.27 -4.33 17.40
C VAL A 370 13.44 -3.42 17.74
N GLN A 371 13.32 -2.69 18.84
CA GLN A 371 14.44 -1.97 19.42
C GLN A 371 15.30 -2.93 20.24
N MET A 372 16.58 -3.00 19.88
CA MET A 372 17.57 -3.77 20.63
C MET A 372 18.21 -2.89 21.69
N ILE A 373 18.00 -3.24 22.96
CA ILE A 373 18.58 -2.56 24.12
C ILE A 373 19.83 -3.36 24.54
N ASP A 374 20.95 -2.67 24.80
CA ASP A 374 22.20 -3.24 25.33
C ASP A 374 22.85 -4.39 24.53
N ASN A 375 22.52 -4.52 23.24
CA ASN A 375 22.99 -5.61 22.37
C ASN A 375 22.70 -7.04 22.92
N GLN A 376 21.67 -7.19 23.75
CA GLN A 376 21.26 -8.48 24.29
C GLN A 376 19.87 -8.88 23.78
N ILE A 377 19.69 -10.20 23.61
CA ILE A 377 18.40 -10.80 23.29
C ILE A 377 17.92 -11.52 24.54
N ASP A 378 16.67 -11.27 24.89
CA ASP A 378 16.02 -11.89 26.05
C ASP A 378 15.99 -13.43 25.94
N GLU A 379 16.46 -14.13 26.98
CA GLU A 379 16.42 -15.59 27.06
C GLU A 379 14.99 -16.13 27.03
N GLU A 380 14.04 -15.40 27.61
CA GLU A 380 12.63 -15.75 27.61
C GLU A 380 12.06 -15.72 26.19
N PHE A 381 12.45 -14.71 25.41
CA PHE A 381 12.11 -14.64 23.99
C PHE A 381 12.66 -15.84 23.21
N LEU A 382 13.95 -16.17 23.37
CA LEU A 382 14.56 -17.30 22.68
C LEU A 382 13.86 -18.63 23.02
N LYS A 383 13.54 -18.85 24.30
CA LYS A 383 12.81 -20.03 24.77
C LYS A 383 11.40 -20.09 24.18
N THR A 384 10.70 -18.95 24.17
CA THR A 384 9.33 -18.84 23.66
C THR A 384 9.30 -19.08 22.15
N LEU A 385 10.20 -18.46 21.38
CA LEU A 385 10.32 -18.64 19.94
C LEU A 385 10.60 -20.11 19.59
N LYS A 386 11.52 -20.77 20.29
CA LYS A 386 11.87 -22.19 20.07
C LYS A 386 10.68 -23.13 20.25
N ASN A 387 9.84 -22.83 21.23
CA ASN A 387 8.68 -23.65 21.60
C ASN A 387 7.40 -23.24 20.90
N ASN A 388 7.38 -22.11 20.20
CA ASN A 388 6.22 -21.65 19.47
C ASN A 388 5.81 -22.66 18.38
N ARG A 389 4.51 -22.87 18.21
CA ARG A 389 3.95 -23.74 17.16
C ARG A 389 2.81 -23.06 16.39
N THR A 390 2.65 -21.75 16.55
CA THR A 390 1.62 -20.95 15.88
C THR A 390 2.16 -20.31 14.61
N LEU A 391 3.44 -19.96 14.58
CA LEU A 391 4.10 -19.24 13.49
C LEU A 391 4.41 -20.13 12.28
N ARG A 392 4.01 -19.66 11.10
CA ARG A 392 4.47 -20.13 9.77
C ARG A 392 5.61 -19.28 9.23
N ARG A 393 5.62 -17.98 9.53
CA ARG A 393 6.67 -17.04 9.13
C ARG A 393 6.88 -15.99 10.21
N ILE A 394 8.11 -15.53 10.36
CA ILE A 394 8.48 -14.41 11.21
C ILE A 394 9.51 -13.53 10.48
N TYR A 395 9.28 -12.22 10.48
CA TYR A 395 10.15 -11.21 9.90
C TYR A 395 10.51 -10.20 10.97
N ILE A 396 11.80 -10.06 11.27
CA ILE A 396 12.29 -9.15 12.30
C ILE A 396 13.16 -8.10 11.64
N GLU A 397 12.84 -6.84 11.86
CA GLU A 397 13.71 -5.69 11.57
C GLU A 397 14.24 -5.16 12.90
N ILE A 398 15.56 -5.00 13.00
CA ILE A 398 16.19 -4.54 14.25
C ILE A 398 16.54 -3.06 14.09
N ILE A 399 16.05 -2.24 15.02
CA ILE A 399 16.30 -0.82 15.10
C ILE A 399 17.33 -0.57 16.21
N CYS A 400 18.45 0.04 15.85
CA CYS A 400 19.50 0.45 16.79
C CYS A 400 19.46 1.95 16.98
N GLN A 401 19.17 2.42 18.20
CA GLN A 401 19.23 3.85 18.57
C GLN A 401 20.62 4.27 19.09
N ASN A 402 21.70 3.65 18.62
CA ASN A 402 23.04 4.06 19.00
C ASN A 402 23.50 5.22 18.11
N GLU A 403 24.16 6.24 18.69
CA GLU A 403 24.67 7.46 18.00
C GLU A 403 25.54 7.19 16.75
N GLY A 404 25.97 5.94 16.53
CA GLY A 404 26.76 5.52 15.37
C GLY A 404 26.04 4.68 14.31
N ASN A 405 24.73 4.42 14.40
CA ASN A 405 24.00 3.52 13.48
C ASN A 405 24.70 2.15 13.28
N ILE A 406 25.35 1.63 14.33
CA ILE A 406 26.07 0.37 14.26
C ILE A 406 25.03 -0.75 14.21
N LYS A 407 24.94 -1.43 13.07
CA LYS A 407 24.09 -2.63 12.92
C LYS A 407 24.54 -3.70 13.93
N PRO A 408 23.61 -4.45 14.55
CA PRO A 408 23.99 -5.54 15.43
C PRO A 408 24.87 -6.52 14.66
N GLU A 409 26.01 -6.92 15.21
CA GLU A 409 26.80 -7.97 14.60
C GLU A 409 25.99 -9.26 14.52
N PHE A 410 26.15 -10.04 13.44
CA PHE A 410 25.44 -11.30 13.24
C PHE A 410 25.64 -12.28 14.41
N ILE A 411 26.73 -12.15 15.16
CA ILE A 411 27.01 -12.92 16.39
C ILE A 411 25.86 -12.78 17.40
N HIS A 412 25.32 -11.57 17.56
CA HIS A 412 24.21 -11.32 18.48
C HIS A 412 22.90 -11.95 17.97
N LEU A 413 22.71 -12.10 16.66
CA LEU A 413 21.49 -12.64 16.05
C LEU A 413 21.53 -14.15 15.83
N LYS A 414 22.72 -14.76 15.91
CA LYS A 414 22.94 -16.20 15.71
C LYS A 414 21.99 -17.09 16.53
N PRO A 415 21.66 -16.80 17.81
CA PRO A 415 20.71 -17.61 18.56
C PRO A 415 19.31 -17.66 17.92
N ILE A 416 18.84 -16.55 17.35
CA ILE A 416 17.55 -16.50 16.63
C ILE A 416 17.65 -17.31 15.33
N ASP A 417 18.74 -17.12 14.58
CA ASP A 417 18.98 -17.81 13.32
C ASP A 417 19.02 -19.34 13.50
N ASP A 418 19.73 -19.83 14.53
CA ASP A 418 19.82 -21.24 14.87
C ASP A 418 18.44 -21.84 15.22
N ILE A 419 17.62 -21.09 15.97
CA ILE A 419 16.24 -21.47 16.29
C ILE A 419 15.40 -21.55 15.00
N ILE A 420 15.43 -20.51 14.16
CA ILE A 420 14.60 -20.44 12.94
C ILE A 420 14.98 -21.54 11.94
N LYS A 421 16.28 -21.77 11.73
CA LYS A 421 16.78 -22.83 10.83
C LYS A 421 16.31 -24.22 11.25
N SER A 422 16.26 -24.49 12.56
CA SER A 422 15.80 -25.77 13.11
C SER A 422 14.30 -25.84 13.39
N HIS A 423 13.58 -24.72 13.32
CA HIS A 423 12.16 -24.66 13.70
C HIS A 423 11.27 -25.54 12.78
N PRO A 424 10.29 -26.29 13.35
CA PRO A 424 9.46 -27.20 12.57
C PRO A 424 8.37 -26.50 11.73
N THR A 425 7.85 -25.35 12.18
CA THR A 425 6.72 -24.67 11.50
C THR A 425 7.14 -23.47 10.65
N ILE A 426 8.28 -22.85 10.93
CA ILE A 426 8.73 -21.62 10.25
C ILE A 426 9.33 -21.99 8.89
N ARG A 427 8.83 -21.34 7.83
CA ARG A 427 9.19 -21.67 6.44
C ARG A 427 10.14 -20.67 5.78
N ASN A 428 10.22 -19.43 6.25
CA ASN A 428 11.03 -18.35 5.67
C ASN A 428 12.47 -18.33 6.26
N LYS A 429 13.10 -19.51 6.34
CA LYS A 429 14.35 -19.70 7.09
C LYS A 429 15.55 -18.91 6.55
N HIS A 430 15.54 -18.56 5.27
CA HIS A 430 16.66 -17.89 4.60
C HIS A 430 16.53 -16.35 4.57
N ASN A 431 15.36 -15.82 4.93
CA ASN A 431 15.00 -14.41 4.79
C ASN A 431 14.12 -13.93 5.94
N TRP A 432 14.37 -14.44 7.15
CA TRP A 432 13.61 -14.06 8.35
C TRP A 432 14.04 -12.70 8.91
N LEU A 433 15.23 -12.22 8.55
CA LEU A 433 15.72 -10.89 8.88
C LEU A 433 15.46 -9.96 7.68
N LEU A 434 14.85 -8.79 7.93
CA LEU A 434 14.49 -7.79 6.91
C LEU A 434 15.63 -6.82 6.57
#